data_AF-A0A523W6Z0-F1
#
_entry.id   AF-A0A523W6Z0-F1
#
_cell.length_a   1.000
_cell.length_b   1.000
_cell.length_c   1.000
_cell.angle_alpha   90.00
_cell.angle_beta   90.00
_cell.angle_gamma   90.00
#
_symmetry.space_group_name_H-M   'P 1'
#
loop_
_entity.id
_entity.type
_entity.pdbx_description
1 polymer ?
#
loop_
_entity_poly.entity_id
_entity_poly.type
_entity_poly.pdbx_seq_one_letter_code
_entity_poly.pdbx_strand_id
1 'polypeptide(L)'
;MTIKKPQKRLIFQWATRKGLVTILLFLIVAALIEYSVVLYAVSLGVKDETLLRWSFPFPGADWIITIAISPIFHMVPIAVIIALMFSWTYLASHVAAIPPQKWTRKVKPLAKRKNERRIKEMKRQTARISGFFGKVKSKLLSSGGISYLWEKMSFARATIKSASAVLLVFVTLTLLMSLLTYPQLIYWTVSNVYQNNPVFLGFVTATNNFGKGIADVLLPIGWVCSAVNNALLSVAPRFRDLAQNLGGLMKPLVKLDDVEKYLVFQNVAMWVSALTMLSYGQYQRKSYRHKRSRRH
;
A
#
# COMPACT_ATOMS: atom_id res chain seq x y z
N MET A 1 22.53 6.45 45.08
CA MET A 1 22.87 6.84 43.69
C MET A 1 22.75 5.60 42.80
N THR A 2 21.62 5.39 42.13
CA THR A 2 21.35 4.16 41.35
C THR A 2 21.83 4.29 39.92
N ILE A 3 22.92 3.59 39.60
CA ILE A 3 23.54 3.56 38.27
C ILE A 3 22.57 2.89 37.28
N LYS A 4 21.99 3.69 36.37
CA LYS A 4 21.18 3.18 35.25
C LYS A 4 22.07 2.33 34.34
N LYS A 5 21.88 1.00 34.35
CA LYS A 5 22.51 0.10 33.37
C LYS A 5 22.24 0.61 31.94
N PRO A 6 23.27 0.75 31.08
CA PRO A 6 23.07 1.15 29.70
C PRO A 6 22.22 0.10 29.00
N GLN A 7 21.08 0.52 28.45
CA GLN A 7 20.27 -0.34 27.59
C GLN A 7 21.14 -0.74 26.39
N LYS A 8 21.55 -2.00 26.35
CA LYS A 8 22.09 -2.64 25.15
C LYS A 8 21.07 -2.41 24.03
N ARG A 9 21.34 -1.45 23.15
CA ARG A 9 20.67 -1.38 21.86
C ARG A 9 21.04 -2.69 21.18
N LEU A 10 20.04 -3.53 20.90
CA LEU A 10 20.21 -4.61 19.95
C LEU A 10 20.46 -3.92 18.60
N ILE A 11 21.73 -3.65 18.31
CA ILE A 11 22.17 -3.18 17.01
C ILE A 11 21.85 -4.34 16.09
N PHE A 12 20.79 -4.18 15.31
CA PHE A 12 20.40 -5.14 14.29
C PHE A 12 21.58 -5.23 13.33
N GLN A 13 22.38 -6.29 13.44
CA GLN A 13 23.54 -6.51 12.59
C GLN A 13 23.03 -6.89 11.20
N TRP A 14 22.79 -5.89 10.36
CA TRP A 14 22.39 -6.08 8.97
C TRP A 14 23.40 -6.91 8.17
N ALA A 15 24.66 -6.92 8.62
CA ALA A 15 25.76 -7.68 8.03
C ALA A 15 25.76 -9.19 8.37
N THR A 16 24.87 -9.69 9.23
CA THR A 16 24.79 -11.14 9.46
C THR A 16 24.15 -11.82 8.24
N ARG A 17 24.55 -13.08 7.94
CA ARG A 17 23.97 -13.89 6.84
C ARG A 17 22.44 -13.86 6.78
N LYS A 18 21.76 -13.80 7.94
CA LYS A 18 20.30 -13.69 8.04
C LYS A 18 19.76 -12.31 7.62
N GLY A 19 20.48 -11.24 7.92
CA GLY A 19 20.16 -9.88 7.50
C GLY A 19 20.27 -9.71 5.99
N LEU A 20 21.37 -10.22 5.40
CA LEU A 20 21.60 -10.22 3.96
C LEU A 20 20.51 -10.96 3.19
N VAL A 21 20.13 -12.17 3.62
CA VAL A 21 19.03 -12.93 2.99
C VAL A 21 17.72 -12.15 3.03
N THR A 22 17.45 -11.42 4.11
CA THR A 22 16.22 -10.62 4.24
C THR A 22 16.23 -9.41 3.31
N ILE A 23 17.37 -8.71 3.19
CA ILE A 23 17.54 -7.60 2.26
C ILE A 23 17.38 -8.09 0.82
N LEU A 24 18.04 -9.20 0.47
CA LEU A 24 17.96 -9.78 -0.88
C LEU A 24 16.53 -10.18 -1.23
N LEU A 25 15.82 -10.83 -0.31
CA LEU A 25 14.42 -11.19 -0.52
C LEU A 25 13.53 -9.94 -0.72
N PHE A 26 13.75 -8.89 0.08
CA PHE A 26 13.02 -7.64 -0.08
C PHE A 26 13.27 -7.02 -1.46
N LEU A 27 14.53 -6.98 -1.90
CA LEU A 27 14.92 -6.45 -3.21
C LEU A 27 14.30 -7.24 -4.35
N ILE A 28 14.30 -8.58 -4.29
CA ILE A 28 13.65 -9.44 -5.30
C ILE A 28 12.16 -9.11 -5.39
N VAL A 29 11.47 -9.03 -4.24
CA VAL A 29 10.03 -8.74 -4.24
C VAL A 29 9.74 -7.31 -4.74
N ALA A 30 10.54 -6.33 -4.33
CA ALA A 30 10.41 -4.95 -4.80
C ALA A 30 10.65 -4.86 -6.32
N ALA A 31 11.66 -5.55 -6.83
CA ALA A 31 11.94 -5.61 -8.27
C ALA A 31 10.81 -6.29 -9.05
N LEU A 32 10.21 -7.37 -8.54
CA LEU A 32 9.06 -8.02 -9.17
C LEU A 32 7.82 -7.10 -9.20
N ILE A 33 7.58 -6.35 -8.11
CA ILE A 33 6.49 -5.37 -8.05
C ILE A 33 6.75 -4.25 -9.05
N GLU A 34 7.94 -3.64 -9.05
CA GLU A 34 8.28 -2.60 -10.02
C GLU A 34 8.20 -3.09 -11.46
N TYR A 35 8.70 -4.29 -11.74
CA TYR A 35 8.58 -4.90 -13.05
C TYR A 35 7.11 -5.03 -13.47
N SER A 36 6.24 -5.44 -12.55
CA SER A 36 4.80 -5.50 -12.81
C SER A 36 4.20 -4.11 -13.06
N VAL A 37 4.65 -3.08 -12.35
CA VAL A 37 4.22 -1.69 -12.55
C VAL A 37 4.70 -1.15 -13.91
N VAL A 38 5.93 -1.48 -14.32
CA VAL A 38 6.47 -1.12 -15.64
C VAL A 38 5.68 -1.80 -16.75
N LEU A 39 5.44 -3.12 -16.66
CA LEU A 39 4.62 -3.85 -17.64
C LEU A 39 3.21 -3.26 -17.72
N TYR A 40 2.64 -2.93 -16.57
CA TYR A 40 1.36 -2.26 -16.50
C TYR A 40 1.39 -0.90 -17.20
N ALA A 41 2.39 -0.06 -16.95
CA ALA A 41 2.56 1.22 -17.62
C ALA A 41 2.69 1.08 -19.14
N VAL A 42 3.50 0.12 -19.60
CA VAL A 42 3.63 -0.20 -21.04
C VAL A 42 2.28 -0.62 -21.63
N SER A 43 1.48 -1.40 -20.90
CA SER A 43 0.13 -1.78 -21.35
C SER A 43 -0.85 -0.60 -21.43
N LEU A 44 -0.59 0.49 -20.70
CA LEU A 44 -1.34 1.74 -20.78
C LEU A 44 -0.87 2.65 -21.91
N GLY A 45 0.14 2.24 -22.70
CA GLY A 45 0.65 3.01 -23.83
C GLY A 45 1.93 3.78 -23.55
N VAL A 46 2.51 3.66 -22.35
CA VAL A 46 3.79 4.31 -22.03
C VAL A 46 4.90 3.72 -22.88
N LYS A 47 5.59 4.58 -23.65
CA LYS A 47 6.72 4.22 -24.49
C LYS A 47 7.90 5.11 -24.14
N ASP A 48 9.11 4.54 -24.19
CA ASP A 48 10.34 5.31 -24.03
C ASP A 48 10.96 5.52 -25.40
N GLU A 49 10.88 6.75 -25.90
CA GLU A 49 11.50 7.17 -27.15
C GLU A 49 12.98 7.54 -26.96
N THR A 50 13.42 7.72 -25.72
CA THR A 50 14.74 8.21 -25.31
C THR A 50 15.67 7.09 -24.87
N LEU A 51 15.80 6.04 -25.70
CA LEU A 51 16.71 4.93 -25.41
C LEU A 51 18.17 5.39 -25.44
N LEU A 52 18.85 5.34 -24.30
CA LEU A 52 20.29 5.55 -24.24
C LEU A 52 20.99 4.31 -24.81
N ARG A 53 21.64 4.47 -25.97
CA ARG A 53 22.38 3.40 -26.63
C ARG A 53 23.88 3.69 -26.52
N TRP A 54 24.63 2.74 -25.99
CA TRP A 54 26.09 2.74 -26.03
C TRP A 54 26.58 1.53 -26.78
N SER A 55 27.44 1.75 -27.77
CA SER A 55 28.08 0.72 -28.56
C SER A 55 29.58 0.75 -28.30
N PHE A 56 30.14 -0.34 -27.77
CA PHE A 56 31.57 -0.47 -27.56
C PHE A 56 32.12 -1.59 -28.44
N PRO A 57 33.17 -1.32 -29.24
CA PRO A 57 33.86 -2.37 -29.97
C PRO A 57 34.68 -3.20 -28.97
N PHE A 58 34.55 -4.53 -29.03
CA PHE A 58 35.38 -5.39 -28.19
C PHE A 58 36.78 -5.51 -28.80
N PRO A 59 37.85 -5.19 -28.06
CA PRO A 59 39.20 -5.26 -28.60
C PRO A 59 39.55 -6.72 -28.95
N GLY A 60 39.90 -6.96 -30.22
CA GLY A 60 40.32 -8.28 -30.72
C GLY A 60 39.23 -9.14 -31.36
N ALA A 61 38.01 -8.64 -31.54
CA ALA A 61 36.98 -9.31 -32.34
C ALA A 61 35.99 -8.30 -32.96
N ASP A 62 35.44 -8.60 -34.14
CA ASP A 62 34.57 -7.69 -34.93
C ASP A 62 33.12 -7.54 -34.41
N TRP A 63 32.88 -7.89 -33.14
CA TRP A 63 31.58 -7.79 -32.49
C TRP A 63 31.45 -6.48 -31.71
N ILE A 64 30.32 -5.80 -31.94
CA ILE A 64 29.94 -4.57 -31.24
C ILE A 64 28.93 -4.92 -30.17
N ILE A 65 29.26 -4.66 -28.91
CA ILE A 65 28.32 -4.83 -27.80
C ILE A 65 27.50 -3.54 -27.71
N THR A 66 26.20 -3.65 -27.97
CA THR A 66 25.25 -2.54 -27.81
C THR A 66 24.44 -2.72 -26.54
N ILE A 67 24.58 -1.77 -25.62
CA ILE A 67 23.78 -1.70 -24.39
C ILE A 67 22.74 -0.59 -24.59
N ALA A 68 21.46 -0.97 -24.52
CA ALA A 68 20.35 -0.01 -24.54
C ALA A 68 19.72 0.06 -23.15
N ILE A 69 19.79 1.24 -22.52
CA ILE A 69 19.13 1.52 -21.25
C ILE A 69 18.03 2.52 -21.48
N SER A 70 16.80 2.15 -21.14
CA SER A 70 15.66 3.07 -21.10
C SER A 70 15.69 3.83 -19.76
N PRO A 71 15.91 5.16 -19.74
CA PRO A 71 15.88 5.94 -18.51
C PRO A 71 14.55 5.78 -17.75
N ILE A 72 13.44 5.73 -18.48
CA ILE A 72 12.09 5.66 -17.89
C ILE A 72 11.83 4.29 -17.26
N PHE A 73 12.19 3.19 -17.93
CA PHE A 73 11.89 1.84 -17.48
C PHE A 73 13.00 1.20 -16.62
N HIS A 74 14.18 1.83 -16.52
CA HIS A 74 15.27 1.34 -15.69
C HIS A 74 15.57 2.28 -14.53
N MET A 75 15.85 3.57 -14.78
CA MET A 75 16.30 4.48 -13.73
C MET A 75 15.19 4.81 -12.73
N VAL A 76 13.95 5.01 -13.20
CA VAL A 76 12.81 5.30 -12.33
C VAL A 76 12.50 4.12 -11.40
N PRO A 77 12.31 2.88 -11.89
CA PRO A 77 12.16 1.72 -11.01
C PRO A 77 13.33 1.51 -10.04
N ILE A 78 14.57 1.70 -10.48
CA ILE A 78 15.74 1.60 -9.61
C ILE A 78 15.67 2.62 -8.47
N ALA A 79 15.35 3.88 -8.77
CA ALA A 79 15.18 4.92 -7.76
C ALA A 79 14.08 4.57 -6.75
N VAL A 80 12.95 4.04 -7.23
CA VAL A 80 11.84 3.61 -6.37
C VAL A 80 12.25 2.44 -5.47
N ILE A 81 12.92 1.41 -6.01
CA ILE A 81 13.42 0.26 -5.22
C ILE A 81 14.36 0.74 -4.12
N ILE A 82 15.28 1.64 -4.44
CA ILE A 82 16.21 2.23 -3.46
C ILE A 82 15.44 2.97 -2.37
N ALA A 83 14.47 3.82 -2.75
CA ALA A 83 13.66 4.58 -1.79
C ALA A 83 12.80 3.66 -0.88
N LEU A 84 12.22 2.60 -1.44
CA LEU A 84 11.48 1.58 -0.68
C LEU A 84 12.40 0.82 0.27
N MET A 85 13.62 0.49 -0.16
CA MET A 85 14.62 -0.16 0.68
C MET A 85 15.02 0.74 1.86
N PHE A 86 15.29 2.03 1.64
CA PHE A 86 15.59 2.97 2.72
C PHE A 86 14.40 3.15 3.68
N SER A 87 13.20 3.27 3.13
CA SER A 87 11.97 3.39 3.92
C SER A 87 11.72 2.16 4.80
N TRP A 88 11.92 0.97 4.22
CA TRP A 88 11.78 -0.29 4.94
C TRP A 88 12.87 -0.48 5.99
N THR A 89 14.15 -0.27 5.66
CA THR A 89 15.27 -0.41 6.61
C THR A 89 15.14 0.57 7.77
N TYR A 90 14.70 1.81 7.49
CA TYR A 90 14.34 2.78 8.51
C TYR A 90 13.23 2.22 9.42
N LEU A 91 12.11 1.78 8.85
CA LEU A 91 10.99 1.30 9.64
C LEU A 91 11.33 0.02 10.43
N ALA A 92 12.01 -0.93 9.79
CA ALA A 92 12.45 -2.18 10.41
C ALA A 92 13.36 -1.90 11.60
N SER A 93 14.29 -0.96 11.47
CA SER A 93 15.17 -0.54 12.57
C SER A 93 14.39 0.07 13.74
N HIS A 94 13.34 0.85 13.46
CA HIS A 94 12.48 1.45 14.49
C HIS A 94 11.57 0.44 15.18
N VAL A 95 11.09 -0.57 14.43
CA VAL A 95 10.22 -1.62 14.98
C VAL A 95 11.05 -2.67 15.75
N ALA A 96 12.21 -3.06 15.25
CA ALA A 96 13.09 -4.05 15.87
C ALA A 96 13.78 -3.52 17.15
N ALA A 97 14.05 -2.22 17.25
CA ALA A 97 14.61 -1.60 18.44
C ALA A 97 13.66 -1.60 19.65
N ILE A 98 12.37 -1.94 19.45
CA ILE A 98 11.41 -2.12 20.53
C ILE A 98 11.52 -3.59 20.99
N PRO A 99 12.09 -3.88 22.18
CA PRO A 99 12.19 -5.26 22.65
C PRO A 99 10.78 -5.87 22.72
N PRO A 100 10.57 -7.12 22.25
CA PRO A 100 9.28 -7.78 22.31
C PRO A 100 8.89 -7.90 23.78
N GLN A 101 8.01 -7.00 24.22
CA GLN A 101 7.54 -7.00 25.58
C GLN A 101 6.69 -8.26 25.76
N LYS A 102 7.23 -9.26 26.49
CA LYS A 102 6.49 -10.45 26.93
C LYS A 102 5.11 -10.00 27.39
N TRP A 103 4.09 -10.43 26.67
CA TRP A 103 2.68 -10.07 26.86
C TRP A 103 2.11 -10.86 28.04
N THR A 104 2.76 -10.78 29.20
CA THR A 104 2.35 -11.46 30.43
C THR A 104 2.39 -10.47 31.57
N ARG A 105 1.46 -9.50 31.55
CA ARG A 105 0.87 -9.01 32.79
C ARG A 105 -0.49 -8.44 32.46
N LYS A 106 -1.54 -9.13 32.94
CA LYS A 106 -2.91 -8.62 33.01
C LYS A 106 -2.85 -7.33 33.82
N VAL A 107 -2.73 -6.18 33.17
CA VAL A 107 -2.98 -4.88 33.80
C VAL A 107 -4.45 -4.60 33.56
N LYS A 108 -5.24 -4.59 34.64
CA LYS A 108 -6.64 -4.17 34.62
C LYS A 108 -6.72 -2.77 33.97
N PRO A 109 -7.57 -2.56 32.95
CA PRO A 109 -7.64 -1.27 32.28
C PRO A 109 -8.40 -0.29 33.16
N LEU A 110 -7.69 0.66 33.76
CA LEU A 110 -8.29 1.86 34.34
C LEU A 110 -8.64 2.83 33.19
N ALA A 111 -9.95 3.00 33.02
CA ALA A 111 -10.70 3.93 32.19
C ALA A 111 -9.90 4.94 31.34
N LYS A 112 -9.89 4.74 30.01
CA LYS A 112 -9.79 5.86 29.05
C LYS A 112 -10.73 5.64 27.86
N ARG A 113 -12.02 5.79 28.15
CA ARG A 113 -13.22 5.41 27.37
C ARG A 113 -13.60 6.37 26.22
N LYS A 114 -12.64 6.94 25.46
CA LYS A 114 -13.03 7.81 24.31
C LYS A 114 -12.33 7.52 22.98
N ASN A 115 -11.15 6.90 22.97
CA ASN A 115 -10.43 6.56 21.73
C ASN A 115 -10.48 5.07 21.35
N GLU A 116 -11.17 4.22 22.12
CA GLU A 116 -11.22 2.79 21.87
C GLU A 116 -12.08 2.40 20.66
N ARG A 117 -13.12 3.16 20.29
CA ARG A 117 -13.99 2.77 19.17
C ARG A 117 -13.26 2.76 17.82
N ARG A 118 -12.50 3.83 17.48
CA ARG A 118 -11.68 3.88 16.26
C ARG A 118 -10.56 2.84 16.25
N ILE A 119 -9.92 2.60 17.39
CA ILE A 119 -8.86 1.58 17.52
C ILE A 119 -9.46 0.16 17.41
N LYS A 120 -10.68 -0.06 17.86
CA LYS A 120 -11.37 -1.37 17.80
C LYS A 120 -11.82 -1.69 16.38
N GLU A 121 -12.24 -0.70 15.60
CA GLU A 121 -12.52 -0.84 14.16
C GLU A 121 -11.25 -1.11 13.36
N MET A 122 -10.19 -0.33 13.60
CA MET A 122 -8.89 -0.55 12.95
C MET A 122 -8.29 -1.92 13.33
N LYS A 123 -8.50 -2.38 14.58
CA LYS A 123 -8.16 -3.74 15.04
C LYS A 123 -8.97 -4.82 14.35
N ARG A 124 -10.26 -4.61 14.08
CA ARG A 124 -11.09 -5.56 13.33
C ARG A 124 -10.64 -5.68 11.88
N GLN A 125 -10.30 -4.57 11.24
CA GLN A 125 -9.74 -4.58 9.88
C GLN A 125 -8.37 -5.25 9.84
N THR A 126 -7.47 -4.93 10.78
CA THR A 126 -6.19 -5.64 10.88
C THR A 126 -6.35 -7.11 11.23
N ALA A 127 -7.36 -7.49 12.01
CA ALA A 127 -7.66 -8.90 12.28
C ALA A 127 -8.12 -9.63 11.02
N ARG A 128 -9.00 -9.02 10.20
CA ARG A 128 -9.41 -9.57 8.89
C ARG A 128 -8.23 -9.74 7.94
N ILE A 129 -7.39 -8.70 7.83
CA ILE A 129 -6.16 -8.74 7.02
C ILE A 129 -5.23 -9.84 7.55
N SER A 130 -5.03 -9.92 8.87
CA SER A 130 -4.18 -10.97 9.47
C SER A 130 -4.71 -12.38 9.26
N GLY A 131 -6.04 -12.56 9.19
CA GLY A 131 -6.67 -13.84 8.86
C GLY A 131 -6.46 -14.22 7.40
N PHE A 132 -6.53 -13.25 6.49
CA PHE A 132 -6.21 -13.47 5.07
C PHE A 132 -4.74 -13.85 4.88
N PHE A 133 -3.81 -13.14 5.53
CA PHE A 133 -2.40 -13.54 5.60
C PHE A 133 -2.21 -14.89 6.27
N GLY A 134 -3.02 -15.25 7.27
CA GLY A 134 -3.01 -16.56 7.92
C GLY A 134 -3.36 -17.70 6.95
N LYS A 135 -4.35 -17.47 6.07
CA LYS A 135 -4.75 -18.43 5.02
C LYS A 135 -3.71 -18.53 3.90
N VAL A 136 -3.17 -17.40 3.43
CA VAL A 136 -2.08 -17.38 2.45
C VAL A 136 -0.85 -18.08 3.03
N LYS A 137 -0.53 -17.82 4.31
CA LYS A 137 0.53 -18.49 5.06
C LYS A 137 0.28 -20.00 5.16
N SER A 138 -0.92 -20.48 5.47
CA SER A 138 -1.17 -21.92 5.57
C SER A 138 -0.98 -22.61 4.21
N LYS A 139 -1.40 -21.95 3.12
CA LYS A 139 -1.20 -22.46 1.75
C LYS A 139 0.28 -22.45 1.35
N LEU A 140 1.00 -21.38 1.68
CA LEU A 140 2.43 -21.25 1.39
C LEU A 140 3.27 -22.24 2.20
N LEU A 141 2.94 -22.43 3.49
CA LEU A 141 3.59 -23.40 4.39
C LEU A 141 3.23 -24.86 4.09
N SER A 142 2.14 -25.10 3.36
CA SER A 142 1.77 -26.44 2.89
C SER A 142 2.70 -26.96 1.79
N SER A 143 3.49 -26.08 1.16
CA SER A 143 4.58 -26.49 0.26
C SER A 143 5.84 -26.77 1.09
N GLY A 144 6.29 -28.02 1.12
CA GLY A 144 7.30 -28.52 2.08
C GLY A 144 8.63 -27.75 2.15
N GLY A 145 9.01 -27.00 1.11
CA GLY A 145 10.24 -26.20 1.09
C GLY A 145 10.17 -24.86 1.84
N ILE A 146 8.99 -24.23 1.93
CA ILE A 146 8.84 -22.88 2.50
C ILE A 146 8.66 -22.92 4.02
N SER A 147 8.16 -24.04 4.55
CA SER A 147 7.99 -24.25 5.99
C SER A 147 9.30 -24.13 6.77
N TYR A 148 10.39 -24.72 6.22
CA TYR A 148 11.72 -24.68 6.82
C TYR A 148 12.32 -23.26 6.86
N LEU A 149 12.11 -22.47 5.79
CA LEU A 149 12.52 -21.06 5.74
C LEU A 149 11.73 -20.20 6.72
N TRP A 150 10.43 -20.46 6.86
CA TRP A 150 9.55 -19.70 7.73
C TRP A 150 9.82 -19.95 9.22
N GLU A 151 10.08 -21.19 9.61
CA GLU A 151 10.43 -21.57 10.98
C GLU A 151 11.79 -20.95 11.40
N LYS A 152 12.76 -20.96 10.48
CA LYS A 152 14.09 -20.36 10.66
C LYS A 152 14.08 -18.82 10.71
N MET A 153 13.03 -18.17 10.20
CA MET A 153 12.86 -16.71 10.16
C MET A 153 11.86 -16.16 11.20
N SER A 154 11.47 -16.95 12.21
CA SER A 154 10.54 -16.53 13.29
C SER A 154 10.97 -15.26 14.05
N PHE A 155 12.28 -14.98 14.12
CA PHE A 155 12.87 -13.75 14.67
C PHE A 155 12.60 -12.50 13.80
N ALA A 156 12.27 -12.68 12.51
CA ALA A 156 12.06 -11.64 11.52
C ALA A 156 10.58 -11.25 11.34
N ARG A 157 9.63 -11.77 12.13
CA ARG A 157 8.20 -11.47 11.95
C ARG A 157 7.89 -9.97 11.98
N ALA A 158 8.61 -9.20 12.81
CA ALA A 158 8.49 -7.74 12.84
C ALA A 158 9.01 -7.08 11.55
N THR A 159 10.15 -7.56 11.05
CA THR A 159 10.80 -7.11 9.81
C THR A 159 9.99 -7.46 8.56
N ILE A 160 9.39 -8.65 8.51
CA ILE A 160 8.49 -9.09 7.44
C ILE A 160 7.22 -8.24 7.47
N LYS A 161 6.68 -7.96 8.66
CA LYS A 161 5.49 -7.11 8.79
C LYS A 161 5.77 -5.68 8.35
N SER A 162 6.94 -5.11 8.66
CA SER A 162 7.32 -3.78 8.18
C SER A 162 7.56 -3.77 6.67
N ALA A 163 8.23 -4.79 6.11
CA ALA A 163 8.40 -4.93 4.66
C ALA A 163 7.04 -4.99 3.94
N SER A 164 6.16 -5.88 4.39
CA SER A 164 4.81 -6.02 3.84
C SER A 164 4.01 -4.72 3.95
N ALA A 165 4.13 -3.97 5.04
CA ALA A 165 3.45 -2.68 5.18
C ALA A 165 3.96 -1.64 4.17
N VAL A 166 5.28 -1.54 3.97
CA VAL A 166 5.89 -0.61 3.00
C VAL A 166 5.41 -0.94 1.59
N LEU A 167 5.52 -2.21 1.18
CA LEU A 167 5.10 -2.66 -0.15
C LEU A 167 3.60 -2.49 -0.37
N LEU A 168 2.77 -2.80 0.64
CA LEU A 168 1.32 -2.67 0.51
C LEU A 168 0.89 -1.21 0.38
N VAL A 169 1.49 -0.30 1.15
CA VAL A 169 1.23 1.14 1.02
C VAL A 169 1.64 1.63 -0.36
N PHE A 170 2.82 1.24 -0.83
CA PHE A 170 3.30 1.59 -2.16
C PHE A 170 2.36 1.10 -3.26
N VAL A 171 2.05 -0.20 -3.31
CA VAL A 171 1.13 -0.78 -4.31
C VAL A 171 -0.24 -0.12 -4.27
N THR A 172 -0.78 0.16 -3.07
CA THR A 172 -2.08 0.82 -2.92
C THR A 172 -2.04 2.24 -3.50
N LEU A 173 -0.97 3.00 -3.24
CA LEU A 173 -0.79 4.35 -3.76
C LEU A 173 -0.60 4.33 -5.28
N THR A 174 0.18 3.40 -5.81
CA THR A 174 0.38 3.23 -7.25
C THR A 174 -0.95 2.94 -7.95
N LEU A 175 -1.76 2.01 -7.42
CA LEU A 175 -3.09 1.71 -7.98
C LEU A 175 -4.05 2.90 -7.87
N LEU A 176 -4.07 3.58 -6.72
CA LEU A 176 -4.91 4.76 -6.51
C LEU A 176 -4.55 5.87 -7.50
N MET A 177 -3.25 6.16 -7.64
CA MET A 177 -2.79 7.17 -8.58
C MET A 177 -3.04 6.76 -10.03
N SER A 178 -2.91 5.47 -10.38
CA SER A 178 -3.27 5.01 -11.72
C SER A 178 -4.75 5.27 -12.05
N LEU A 179 -5.66 4.92 -11.13
CA LEU A 179 -7.10 5.16 -11.31
C LEU A 179 -7.43 6.66 -11.46
N LEU A 180 -6.70 7.49 -10.73
CA LEU A 180 -6.82 8.94 -10.79
C LEU A 180 -6.34 9.46 -12.15
N THR A 181 -5.17 9.03 -12.60
CA THR A 181 -4.53 9.53 -13.82
C THR A 181 -5.17 8.99 -15.10
N TYR A 182 -5.75 7.79 -15.04
CA TYR A 182 -6.42 7.13 -16.16
C TYR A 182 -7.90 6.86 -15.83
N PRO A 183 -8.77 7.90 -15.84
CA PRO A 183 -10.19 7.76 -15.49
C PRO A 183 -10.93 6.80 -16.43
N GLN A 184 -10.42 6.58 -17.64
CA GLN A 184 -10.94 5.58 -18.58
C GLN A 184 -10.89 4.16 -18.02
N LEU A 185 -9.95 3.83 -17.13
CA LEU A 185 -9.90 2.53 -16.45
C LEU A 185 -11.12 2.30 -15.56
N ILE A 186 -11.61 3.36 -14.91
CA ILE A 186 -12.83 3.30 -14.10
C ILE A 186 -14.02 3.03 -15.02
N TYR A 187 -14.12 3.80 -16.12
CA TYR A 187 -15.19 3.63 -17.09
C TYR A 187 -15.20 2.21 -17.67
N TRP A 188 -14.06 1.74 -18.16
CA TRP A 188 -13.92 0.41 -18.75
C TRP A 188 -14.21 -0.70 -17.74
N THR A 189 -13.70 -0.60 -16.51
CA THR A 189 -13.96 -1.61 -15.48
C THR A 189 -15.44 -1.67 -15.13
N VAL A 190 -16.09 -0.51 -14.94
CA VAL A 190 -17.51 -0.44 -14.63
C VAL A 190 -18.36 -0.93 -15.79
N SER A 191 -18.06 -0.52 -17.03
CA SER A 191 -18.78 -0.96 -18.22
C SER A 191 -18.62 -2.46 -18.45
N ASN A 192 -17.42 -2.99 -18.23
CA ASN A 192 -17.12 -4.41 -18.40
C ASN A 192 -17.81 -5.27 -17.33
N VAL A 193 -17.84 -4.81 -16.07
CA VAL A 193 -18.62 -5.47 -15.00
C VAL A 193 -20.11 -5.39 -15.28
N TYR A 194 -20.59 -4.26 -15.80
CA TYR A 194 -21.99 -4.09 -16.17
C TYR A 194 -22.42 -5.03 -17.30
N GLN A 195 -21.59 -5.17 -18.34
CA GLN A 195 -21.88 -6.02 -19.50
C GLN A 195 -21.73 -7.51 -19.19
N ASN A 196 -20.74 -7.90 -18.38
CA ASN A 196 -20.39 -9.30 -18.19
C ASN A 196 -20.91 -9.93 -16.88
N ASN A 197 -21.62 -9.16 -16.04
CA ASN A 197 -22.13 -9.68 -14.76
C ASN A 197 -23.65 -9.54 -14.65
N PRO A 198 -24.42 -10.62 -14.91
CA PRO A 198 -25.88 -10.60 -14.82
C PRO A 198 -26.37 -10.32 -13.39
N VAL A 199 -25.57 -10.60 -12.35
CA VAL A 199 -25.91 -10.29 -10.95
C VAL A 199 -25.84 -8.78 -10.70
N PHE A 200 -24.83 -8.10 -11.22
CA PHE A 200 -24.70 -6.65 -11.08
C PHE A 200 -25.78 -5.92 -11.90
N LEU A 201 -26.03 -6.38 -13.12
CA LEU A 201 -27.11 -5.87 -13.96
C LEU A 201 -28.48 -6.10 -13.30
N GLY A 202 -28.71 -7.28 -12.72
CA GLY A 202 -29.90 -7.61 -11.94
C GLY A 202 -30.05 -6.74 -10.69
N PHE A 203 -28.96 -6.44 -9.98
CA PHE A 203 -28.97 -5.53 -8.83
C PHE A 203 -29.31 -4.09 -9.22
N VAL A 204 -28.68 -3.56 -10.27
CA VAL A 204 -28.98 -2.21 -10.79
C VAL A 204 -30.41 -2.13 -11.29
N THR A 205 -30.88 -3.15 -12.02
CA THR A 205 -32.25 -3.24 -12.50
C THR A 205 -33.25 -3.36 -11.35
N ALA A 206 -32.96 -4.16 -10.32
CA ALA A 206 -33.77 -4.26 -9.11
C ALA A 206 -33.81 -2.94 -8.34
N THR A 207 -32.71 -2.20 -8.28
CA THR A 207 -32.65 -0.87 -7.65
C THR A 207 -33.45 0.16 -8.43
N ASN A 208 -33.38 0.12 -9.77
CA ASN A 208 -34.14 1.02 -10.65
C ASN A 208 -35.64 0.70 -10.61
N ASN A 209 -36.00 -0.59 -10.58
CA ASN A 209 -37.38 -1.06 -10.43
C ASN A 209 -37.92 -0.81 -9.02
N PHE A 210 -37.08 -0.87 -7.98
CA PHE A 210 -37.43 -0.44 -6.63
C PHE A 210 -37.71 1.07 -6.61
N GLY A 211 -36.85 1.88 -7.26
CA GLY A 211 -37.09 3.32 -7.41
C GLY A 211 -38.39 3.66 -8.16
N LYS A 212 -38.71 2.90 -9.22
CA LYS A 212 -39.98 3.05 -9.98
C LYS A 212 -41.20 2.56 -9.17
N GLY A 213 -41.12 1.38 -8.55
CA GLY A 213 -42.21 0.83 -7.73
C GLY A 213 -42.49 1.63 -6.45
N ILE A 214 -41.53 2.44 -5.99
CA ILE A 214 -41.71 3.41 -4.91
C ILE A 214 -42.54 4.62 -5.35
N ALA A 215 -42.48 5.03 -6.62
CA ALA A 215 -43.32 6.11 -7.14
C ALA A 215 -44.80 5.72 -7.17
N ASP A 216 -45.09 4.43 -7.32
CA ASP A 216 -46.46 3.91 -7.51
C ASP A 216 -47.16 3.48 -6.19
N VAL A 217 -46.45 3.35 -5.04
CA VAL A 217 -46.99 2.72 -3.81
C VAL A 217 -46.90 3.58 -2.52
N LEU A 218 -46.31 4.78 -2.56
CA LEU A 218 -46.03 5.53 -1.33
C LEU A 218 -47.23 6.29 -0.72
N LEU A 219 -47.93 5.65 0.24
CA LEU A 219 -48.61 6.36 1.34
C LEU A 219 -48.16 5.93 2.75
N PRO A 220 -47.81 4.66 3.07
CA PRO A 220 -47.44 4.31 4.46
C PRO A 220 -45.94 4.34 4.83
N ILE A 221 -45.00 4.30 3.87
CA ILE A 221 -43.53 4.16 4.15
C ILE A 221 -42.75 5.49 3.92
N GLY A 222 -43.46 6.58 3.61
CA GLY A 222 -42.88 7.86 3.18
C GLY A 222 -41.85 8.49 4.13
N TRP A 223 -41.90 8.21 5.43
CA TRP A 223 -40.99 8.81 6.41
C TRP A 223 -39.55 8.27 6.33
N VAL A 224 -39.35 6.97 6.05
CA VAL A 224 -38.01 6.37 5.88
C VAL A 224 -37.39 6.82 4.56
N CYS A 225 -38.19 6.81 3.48
CA CYS A 225 -37.74 7.29 2.17
C CYS A 225 -37.44 8.78 2.18
N SER A 226 -38.25 9.60 2.86
CA SER A 226 -37.98 11.03 3.04
C SER A 226 -36.71 11.26 3.87
N ALA A 227 -36.48 10.50 4.94
CA ALA A 227 -35.24 10.60 5.73
C ALA A 227 -34.00 10.23 4.91
N VAL A 228 -34.06 9.14 4.13
CA VAL A 228 -32.95 8.71 3.26
C VAL A 228 -32.76 9.69 2.09
N ASN A 229 -33.83 10.17 1.47
CA ASN A 229 -33.78 11.14 0.38
C ASN A 229 -33.23 12.49 0.86
N ASN A 230 -33.67 12.99 2.01
CA ASN A 230 -33.14 14.21 2.61
C ASN A 230 -31.68 14.05 3.07
N ALA A 231 -31.31 12.87 3.58
CA ALA A 231 -29.92 12.56 3.89
C ALA A 231 -29.05 12.51 2.61
N LEU A 232 -29.53 11.90 1.53
CA LEU A 232 -28.84 11.86 0.24
C LEU A 232 -28.74 13.27 -0.37
N LEU A 233 -29.84 14.02 -0.42
CA LEU A 233 -29.89 15.40 -0.91
C LEU A 233 -29.02 16.36 -0.08
N SER A 234 -28.89 16.15 1.23
CA SER A 234 -27.99 16.97 2.06
C SER A 234 -26.51 16.60 1.89
N VAL A 235 -26.21 15.36 1.53
CA VAL A 235 -24.84 14.91 1.24
C VAL A 235 -24.45 15.16 -0.22
N ALA A 236 -25.42 15.24 -1.15
CA ALA A 236 -25.17 15.39 -2.58
C ALA A 236 -24.36 16.65 -2.94
N PRO A 237 -24.63 17.85 -2.38
CA PRO A 237 -23.80 19.03 -2.60
C PRO A 237 -22.35 18.80 -2.17
N ARG A 238 -22.13 18.23 -0.98
CA ARG A 238 -20.77 17.93 -0.49
C ARG A 238 -20.03 16.93 -1.36
N PHE A 239 -20.75 15.91 -1.85
CA PHE A 239 -20.17 14.93 -2.76
C PHE A 239 -19.85 15.57 -4.12
N ARG A 240 -20.75 16.41 -4.64
CA ARG A 240 -20.54 17.18 -5.88
C ARG A 240 -19.34 18.13 -5.74
N ASP A 241 -19.25 18.89 -4.66
CA ASP A 241 -18.14 19.81 -4.39
C ASP A 241 -16.82 19.05 -4.27
N LEU A 242 -16.82 17.91 -3.57
CA LEU A 242 -15.67 17.03 -3.48
C LEU A 242 -15.26 16.48 -4.87
N ALA A 243 -16.22 16.03 -5.67
CA ALA A 243 -15.98 15.54 -7.03
C ALA A 243 -15.50 16.65 -7.97
N GLN A 244 -16.01 17.88 -7.84
CA GLN A 244 -15.57 19.04 -8.61
C GLN A 244 -14.17 19.50 -8.20
N ASN A 245 -13.86 19.52 -6.91
CA ASN A 245 -12.54 19.85 -6.40
C ASN A 245 -11.49 18.81 -6.80
N LEU A 246 -11.81 17.52 -6.67
CA LEU A 246 -10.99 16.43 -7.18
C LEU A 246 -10.85 16.56 -8.70
N GLY A 247 -11.95 16.76 -9.43
CA GLY A 247 -11.93 16.95 -10.87
C GLY A 247 -11.04 18.13 -11.31
N GLY A 248 -11.08 19.24 -10.57
CA GLY A 248 -10.21 20.41 -10.80
C GLY A 248 -8.73 20.10 -10.60
N LEU A 249 -8.40 19.36 -9.55
CA LEU A 249 -7.02 18.94 -9.24
C LEU A 249 -6.49 17.88 -10.23
N MET A 250 -7.39 17.04 -10.75
CA MET A 250 -7.09 15.95 -11.67
C MET A 250 -7.03 16.40 -13.13
N LYS A 251 -7.71 17.48 -13.52
CA LYS A 251 -7.67 18.05 -14.88
C LYS A 251 -6.26 18.24 -15.46
N PRO A 252 -5.29 18.85 -14.75
CA PRO A 252 -3.93 18.95 -15.28
C PRO A 252 -3.26 17.58 -15.39
N LEU A 253 -3.48 16.66 -14.44
CA LEU A 253 -2.91 15.30 -14.46
C LEU A 253 -3.39 14.46 -15.64
N VAL A 254 -4.67 14.56 -16.00
CA VAL A 254 -5.25 13.79 -17.10
C VAL A 254 -4.73 14.28 -18.47
N LYS A 255 -4.34 15.56 -18.57
CA LYS A 255 -3.80 16.16 -19.80
C LYS A 255 -2.33 15.84 -20.08
N LEU A 256 -1.60 15.36 -19.08
CA LEU A 256 -0.22 14.91 -19.25
C LEU A 256 -0.15 13.76 -20.27
N ASP A 257 0.98 13.63 -20.95
CA ASP A 257 1.23 12.45 -21.80
C ASP A 257 1.39 11.18 -20.94
N ASP A 258 1.35 10.00 -21.54
CA ASP A 258 1.37 8.74 -20.76
C ASP A 258 2.69 8.54 -20.00
N VAL A 259 3.80 9.11 -20.50
CA VAL A 259 5.12 9.08 -19.87
C VAL A 259 5.15 9.97 -18.62
N GLU A 260 4.71 11.21 -18.73
CA GLU A 260 4.59 12.17 -17.65
C GLU A 260 3.62 11.65 -16.58
N LYS A 261 2.49 11.07 -17.00
CA LYS A 261 1.55 10.37 -16.11
C LYS A 261 2.26 9.27 -15.31
N TYR A 262 3.07 8.45 -15.98
CA TYR A 262 3.87 7.40 -15.36
C TYR A 262 4.86 7.95 -14.33
N LEU A 263 5.63 8.96 -14.72
CA LEU A 263 6.60 9.61 -13.85
C LEU A 263 5.94 10.26 -12.63
N VAL A 264 4.82 10.94 -12.81
CA VAL A 264 4.08 11.60 -11.73
C VAL A 264 3.56 10.55 -10.75
N PHE A 265 2.91 9.48 -11.20
CA PHE A 265 2.36 8.50 -10.26
C PHE A 265 3.47 7.75 -9.52
N GLN A 266 4.56 7.35 -10.19
CA GLN A 266 5.68 6.67 -9.55
C GLN A 266 6.32 7.55 -8.48
N ASN A 267 6.58 8.82 -8.81
CA ASN A 267 7.14 9.77 -7.86
C ASN A 267 6.22 10.01 -6.67
N VAL A 268 4.93 10.27 -6.91
CA VAL A 268 3.97 10.51 -5.82
C VAL A 268 3.84 9.27 -4.92
N ALA A 269 3.68 8.09 -5.50
CA ALA A 269 3.57 6.84 -4.74
C ALA A 269 4.83 6.59 -3.89
N MET A 270 6.01 6.81 -4.46
CA MET A 270 7.29 6.71 -3.76
C MET A 270 7.41 7.71 -2.61
N TRP A 271 7.23 9.01 -2.87
CA TRP A 271 7.38 10.07 -1.86
C TRP A 271 6.37 9.93 -0.72
N VAL A 272 5.10 9.67 -1.04
CA VAL A 272 4.05 9.50 -0.04
C VAL A 272 4.30 8.23 0.78
N SER A 273 4.78 7.14 0.16
CA SER A 273 5.18 5.93 0.88
C SER A 273 6.32 6.23 1.87
N ALA A 274 7.37 6.90 1.41
CA ALA A 274 8.51 7.25 2.24
C ALA A 274 8.10 8.13 3.44
N LEU A 275 7.35 9.21 3.19
CA LEU A 275 6.85 10.11 4.23
C LEU A 275 5.93 9.39 5.21
N THR A 276 5.08 8.48 4.74
CA THR A 276 4.21 7.65 5.58
C THR A 276 5.04 6.76 6.51
N MET A 277 6.08 6.11 6.00
CA MET A 277 6.95 5.24 6.79
C MET A 277 7.78 6.02 7.82
N LEU A 278 8.29 7.20 7.43
CA LEU A 278 8.98 8.11 8.34
C LEU A 278 8.06 8.57 9.48
N SER A 279 6.86 9.06 9.14
CA SER A 279 5.87 9.52 10.12
C SER A 279 5.45 8.40 11.06
N TYR A 280 5.22 7.20 10.52
CA TYR A 280 4.85 6.03 11.30
C TYR A 280 5.97 5.57 12.24
N GLY A 281 7.22 5.56 11.78
CA GLY A 281 8.40 5.24 12.59
C GLY A 281 8.58 6.24 13.75
N GLN A 282 8.42 7.54 13.48
CA GLN A 282 8.48 8.59 14.51
C GLN A 282 7.34 8.46 15.53
N TYR A 283 6.12 8.18 15.08
CA TYR A 283 4.97 7.99 15.96
C TYR A 283 5.17 6.81 16.92
N GLN A 284 5.67 5.68 16.43
CA GLN A 284 5.99 4.51 17.25
C GLN A 284 7.06 4.84 18.32
N ARG A 285 8.10 5.60 17.95
CA ARG A 285 9.16 6.05 18.87
C ARG A 285 8.62 6.94 19.99
N LYS A 286 7.78 7.93 19.67
CA LYS A 286 7.14 8.82 20.66
C LYS A 286 6.24 8.04 21.61
N SER A 287 5.42 7.13 21.08
CA SER A 287 4.53 6.28 21.87
C SER A 287 5.28 5.39 22.87
N TYR A 288 6.42 4.83 22.45
CA TYR A 288 7.27 4.04 23.35
C TYR A 288 7.90 4.89 24.47
N ARG A 289 8.44 6.08 24.15
CA ARG A 289 9.03 6.98 25.15
C ARG A 289 8.00 7.40 26.21
N HIS A 290 6.78 7.70 25.79
CA HIS A 290 5.70 8.10 26.70
C HIS A 290 5.23 6.95 27.60
N LYS A 291 5.16 5.71 27.07
CA LYS A 291 4.85 4.51 27.88
C LYS A 291 5.91 4.18 28.90
N ARG A 292 7.19 4.46 28.61
CA ARG A 292 8.29 4.23 29.56
C ARG A 292 8.28 5.25 30.70
N SER A 293 7.94 6.51 30.40
CA SER A 293 7.87 7.59 31.40
C SER A 293 6.74 7.41 32.42
N ARG A 294 5.69 6.65 32.11
CA ARG A 294 4.56 6.38 33.02
C ARG A 294 4.74 5.13 33.88
N ARG A 295 5.89 4.47 33.80
CA ARG A 295 6.21 3.25 34.57
C ARG A 295 7.31 3.49 35.61
N HIS A 296 7.83 4.71 35.67
CA HIS A 296 8.62 5.24 36.77
C HIS A 296 7.75 6.22 37.53
#